data_AF-A0A661UL79-F1
#
_entry.id   AF-A0A661UL79-F1
#
_cell.length_a   1.000
_cell.length_b   1.000
_cell.length_c   1.000
_cell.angle_alpha   90.00
_cell.angle_beta   90.00
_cell.angle_gamma   90.00
#
_symmetry.space_group_name_H-M   'P 1'
#
loop_
_entity.id
_entity.type
_entity.pdbx_description
1 polymer ?
#
loop_
_entity_poly.entity_id
_entity_poly.type
_entity_poly.pdbx_seq_one_letter_code
_entity_poly.pdbx_strand_id
1 'polypeptide(L)'
;MIFAFEKKNFCFSYKNVGGNFMAILLENLREKIPETRRKIDDILEKYRNETVGTVTVKQIYGGMRGLTGLVCDSSYVDPQKGLFIRGIHISELTNKLPEEIFYLLCTGELPDAEAVEQLQKELYLRAVVPDYVWRVIYSLP
;
A
#
# COMPACT_ATOMS: atom_id res chain seq x y z
N MET A 1 12.09 -5.21 24.89
CA MET A 1 13.06 -5.24 23.78
C MET A 1 12.45 -4.43 22.65
N ILE A 2 12.74 -3.13 22.63
CA ILE A 2 12.16 -2.17 21.68
C ILE A 2 13.07 -2.20 20.45
N PHE A 3 12.56 -2.66 19.31
CA PHE A 3 13.26 -2.50 18.04
C PHE A 3 13.24 -1.02 17.67
N ALA A 4 14.39 -0.36 17.86
CA ALA A 4 14.65 0.96 17.31
C ALA A 4 14.73 0.85 15.79
N PHE A 5 13.65 1.25 15.10
CA PHE A 5 13.68 1.45 13.66
C PHE A 5 14.40 2.77 13.39
N GLU A 6 15.71 2.67 13.20
CA GLU A 6 16.61 3.77 12.89
C GLU A 6 16.13 4.50 11.63
N LYS A 7 16.09 5.84 11.70
CA LYS A 7 15.72 6.76 10.60
C LYS A 7 16.70 6.62 9.43
N LYS A 8 16.65 5.52 8.68
CA LYS A 8 17.29 5.44 7.37
C LYS A 8 16.31 6.02 6.38
N ASN A 9 16.66 7.20 5.86
CA ASN A 9 16.09 7.78 4.66
C ASN A 9 15.96 6.69 3.60
N PHE A 10 14.76 6.10 3.48
CA PHE A 10 14.41 5.22 2.38
C PHE A 10 14.20 6.09 1.15
N CYS A 11 15.30 6.69 0.68
CA CYS A 11 15.40 7.20 -0.67
C CYS A 11 15.48 5.94 -1.53
N PHE A 12 14.33 5.51 -2.05
CA PHE A 12 14.27 4.43 -3.02
C PHE A 12 15.02 4.92 -4.26
N SER A 13 16.32 4.60 -4.33
CA SER A 13 17.18 4.95 -5.44
C SER A 13 16.71 4.11 -6.63
N TYR A 14 15.83 4.71 -7.42
CA TYR A 14 15.46 4.18 -8.72
C TYR A 14 16.70 4.32 -9.61
N LYS A 15 17.42 3.21 -9.81
CA LYS A 15 18.39 3.14 -10.91
C LYS A 15 17.57 3.34 -12.19
N ASN A 16 17.81 4.45 -12.87
CA ASN A 16 17.30 4.73 -14.22
C ASN A 16 17.58 3.53 -15.12
N VAL A 17 16.56 2.70 -15.33
CA VAL A 17 16.51 1.80 -16.48
C VAL A 17 16.08 2.69 -17.64
N GLY A 18 16.96 2.82 -18.64
CA GLY A 18 16.93 3.85 -19.66
C GLY A 18 15.57 3.98 -20.38
N GLY A 19 15.08 5.22 -20.39
CA GLY A 19 13.86 5.65 -21.05
C GLY A 19 13.27 6.83 -20.27
N ASN A 20 13.23 8.02 -20.88
CA ASN A 20 12.61 9.24 -20.34
C ASN A 20 11.08 9.06 -20.25
N PHE A 21 10.60 8.17 -19.40
CA PHE A 21 9.18 7.96 -19.14
C PHE A 21 8.97 7.86 -17.63
N MET A 22 8.81 9.02 -16.98
CA MET A 22 8.35 9.05 -15.59
C MET A 22 6.88 8.66 -15.60
N ALA A 23 6.59 7.43 -15.19
CA ALA A 23 5.22 6.95 -15.08
C ALA A 23 4.41 7.91 -14.21
N ILE A 24 3.24 8.37 -14.70
CA ILE A 24 2.34 9.30 -14.01
C ILE A 24 2.07 8.86 -12.56
N LEU A 25 1.93 7.55 -12.33
CA LEU A 25 1.77 6.97 -11.00
C LEU A 25 2.92 7.33 -10.05
N LEU A 26 4.17 7.27 -10.51
CA LEU A 26 5.35 7.54 -9.66
C LEU A 26 5.40 9.01 -9.24
N GLU A 27 5.05 9.93 -10.14
CA GLU A 27 5.06 11.36 -9.83
C GLU A 27 3.96 11.70 -8.83
N ASN A 28 2.74 11.23 -9.07
CA ASN A 28 1.62 11.44 -8.15
C ASN A 28 1.88 10.81 -6.77
N LEU A 29 2.58 9.68 -6.71
CA LEU A 29 3.03 9.10 -5.44
C LEU A 29 4.06 9.98 -4.74
N ARG A 30 5.04 10.53 -5.47
CA ARG A 30 6.09 11.39 -4.90
C ARG A 30 5.51 12.64 -4.24
N GLU A 31 4.47 13.23 -4.83
CA GLU A 31 3.79 14.39 -4.27
C GLU A 31 3.03 14.07 -2.97
N LYS A 32 2.41 12.88 -2.87
CA LYS A 32 1.58 12.49 -1.71
C LYS A 32 2.34 11.92 -0.52
N ILE A 33 3.54 11.36 -0.75
CA ILE A 33 4.42 10.86 0.32
C ILE A 33 4.71 11.91 1.41
N PRO A 34 5.16 13.15 1.10
CA PRO A 34 5.46 14.13 2.14
C PRO A 34 4.22 14.56 2.94
N GLU A 35 3.05 14.65 2.30
CA GLU A 35 1.80 14.95 2.99
C GLU A 35 1.43 13.85 3.99
N THR A 36 1.52 12.59 3.56
CA THR A 36 1.23 11.43 4.41
C THR A 36 2.22 11.34 5.58
N ARG A 37 3.51 11.63 5.34
CA ARG A 37 4.52 11.68 6.41
C ARG A 37 4.18 12.75 7.46
N ARG A 38 3.78 13.95 7.04
CA ARG A 38 3.35 15.01 7.97
C ARG A 38 2.14 14.58 8.81
N LYS A 39 1.14 13.94 8.21
CA LYS A 39 -0.03 13.41 8.95
C LYS A 39 0.39 12.42 10.03
N ILE A 40 1.33 11.53 9.74
CA ILE A 40 1.86 10.57 10.71
C ILE A 40 2.60 11.29 11.84
N ASP A 41 3.45 12.26 11.50
CA ASP A 41 4.19 13.05 12.49
C ASP A 41 3.22 13.82 13.42
N ASP A 42 2.19 14.46 12.86
CA ASP A 42 1.14 15.16 13.63
C ASP A 42 0.39 14.23 14.59
N ILE A 43 0.05 13.01 14.15
CA ILE A 43 -0.63 12.00 14.99
C ILE A 43 0.30 11.57 16.13
N LEU A 44 1.58 11.33 15.84
CA LEU A 44 2.58 10.94 16.82
C LEU A 44 2.94 12.06 17.80
N GLU A 45 2.78 13.32 17.43
CA GLU A 45 2.94 14.46 18.33
C GLU A 45 1.73 14.63 19.25
N LYS A 46 0.51 14.54 18.71
CA LYS A 46 -0.72 14.79 19.47
C LYS A 46 -1.12 13.63 20.38
N TYR A 47 -0.96 12.38 19.93
CA TYR A 47 -1.57 11.21 20.57
C TYR A 47 -0.55 10.17 21.04
N ARG A 48 0.72 10.56 21.24
CA ARG A 48 1.81 9.65 21.61
C ARG A 48 1.52 8.75 22.80
N ASN A 49 0.88 9.32 23.82
CA ASN A 49 0.67 8.67 25.12
C ASN A 49 -0.78 8.18 25.30
N GLU A 50 -1.61 8.29 24.27
CA GLU A 50 -3.01 7.85 24.33
C GLU A 50 -3.10 6.32 24.24
N THR A 51 -3.96 5.74 25.06
CA THR A 51 -4.20 4.30 25.05
C THR A 51 -5.25 3.93 24.01
N VAL A 52 -4.85 3.20 22.97
CA VAL A 52 -5.76 2.73 21.89
C VAL A 52 -6.59 1.51 22.32
N GLY A 53 -6.15 0.75 23.32
CA GLY A 53 -6.90 -0.38 23.87
C GLY A 53 -6.20 -1.10 25.02
N THR A 54 -6.96 -1.89 25.77
CA THR A 54 -6.44 -2.74 26.86
C THR A 54 -6.04 -4.11 26.32
N VAL A 55 -4.90 -4.63 26.77
CA VAL A 55 -4.39 -5.95 26.37
C VAL A 55 -4.67 -6.98 27.47
N THR A 56 -5.31 -8.09 27.10
CA THR A 56 -5.60 -9.21 28.00
C THR A 56 -4.72 -10.42 27.72
N VAL A 57 -4.49 -11.27 28.73
CA VAL A 57 -3.70 -12.51 28.59
C VAL A 57 -4.26 -13.45 27.51
N LYS A 58 -5.59 -13.49 27.38
CA LYS A 58 -6.27 -14.27 26.32
C LYS A 58 -5.91 -13.80 24.92
N GLN A 59 -5.77 -12.50 24.70
CA GLN A 59 -5.40 -11.95 23.38
C GLN A 59 -3.95 -12.26 23.03
N ILE A 60 -3.05 -12.30 24.03
CA ILE A 60 -1.64 -12.66 23.82
C ILE A 60 -1.53 -14.09 23.32
N TYR A 61 -2.12 -15.07 24.01
CA TYR A 61 -2.09 -16.47 23.58
C TYR A 61 -3.01 -16.78 22.39
N GLY A 62 -4.04 -15.95 22.16
CA GLY A 62 -5.01 -16.11 21.08
C GLY A 62 -4.60 -15.52 19.74
N GLY A 63 -3.37 -15.01 19.62
CA GLY A 63 -2.84 -14.43 18.37
C GLY A 63 -3.35 -13.01 18.08
N MET A 64 -3.45 -12.15 19.09
CA MET A 64 -3.84 -10.73 18.98
C MET A 64 -5.25 -10.48 18.40
N ARG A 65 -6.16 -11.46 18.49
CA ARG A 65 -7.54 -11.30 18.03
C ARG A 65 -8.25 -10.17 18.78
N GLY A 66 -8.80 -9.21 18.03
CA GLY A 66 -9.52 -8.06 18.57
C GLY A 66 -8.63 -6.97 19.17
N LEU A 67 -7.32 -7.00 18.90
CA LEU A 67 -6.38 -5.96 19.30
C LEU A 67 -5.99 -5.11 18.08
N THR A 68 -6.12 -3.79 18.19
CA THR A 68 -5.66 -2.84 17.17
C THR A 68 -4.13 -2.72 17.25
N GLY A 69 -3.43 -3.51 16.43
CA GLY A 69 -1.96 -3.58 16.48
C GLY A 69 -1.24 -2.92 15.30
N LEU A 70 -1.96 -2.59 14.23
CA LEU A 70 -1.39 -2.13 12.96
C LEU A 70 -2.25 -1.02 12.37
N VAL A 71 -1.60 -0.06 11.71
CA VAL A 71 -2.25 0.97 10.91
C VAL A 71 -2.30 0.49 9.46
N CYS A 72 -3.47 0.56 8.85
CA CYS A 72 -3.69 0.20 7.45
C CYS A 72 -4.44 1.34 6.73
N ASP A 73 -3.72 2.17 5.97
CA ASP A 73 -4.29 3.34 5.30
C ASP A 73 -5.00 3.02 3.97
N SER A 74 -4.76 1.84 3.42
CA SER A 74 -5.28 1.42 2.11
C SER A 74 -6.78 1.09 2.16
N SER A 75 -7.22 0.47 3.25
CA SER A 75 -8.58 -0.07 3.36
C SER A 75 -8.95 -0.32 4.81
N TYR A 76 -10.25 -0.23 5.11
CA TYR A 76 -10.81 -0.65 6.39
C TYR A 76 -12.11 -1.43 6.18
N VAL A 77 -12.48 -2.23 7.17
CA VAL A 77 -13.71 -3.04 7.13
C VAL A 77 -14.68 -2.51 8.17
N ASP A 78 -15.84 -2.06 7.71
CA ASP A 78 -16.98 -1.72 8.54
C ASP A 78 -17.83 -2.99 8.81
N PRO A 79 -18.22 -3.29 10.07
CA PRO A 79 -18.99 -4.49 10.39
C PRO A 79 -20.38 -4.57 9.71
N GLN A 80 -20.99 -3.44 9.36
CA GLN A 80 -22.32 -3.39 8.74
C GLN A 80 -22.25 -3.22 7.23
N LYS A 81 -21.37 -2.33 6.77
CA LYS A 81 -21.29 -1.94 5.36
C LYS A 81 -20.24 -2.74 4.57
N GLY A 82 -19.30 -3.41 5.24
CA GLY A 82 -18.26 -4.21 4.58
C GLY A 82 -16.99 -3.41 4.27
N LEU A 83 -16.30 -3.77 3.18
CA LEU A 83 -14.97 -3.25 2.85
C LEU A 83 -15.04 -1.87 2.19
N PHE A 84 -14.21 -0.96 2.68
CA PHE A 84 -13.91 0.34 2.08
C PHE A 84 -12.45 0.39 1.65
N ILE A 85 -12.21 0.88 0.43
CA ILE A 85 -10.87 1.10 -0.12
C ILE A 85 -10.68 2.60 -0.28
N ARG A 86 -9.72 3.19 0.44
CA ARG A 86 -9.46 4.65 0.45
C ARG A 86 -10.73 5.51 0.63
N GLY A 87 -11.71 5.01 1.39
CA GLY A 87 -12.99 5.68 1.65
C GLY A 87 -14.12 5.37 0.65
N ILE A 88 -13.84 4.65 -0.43
CA ILE A 88 -14.82 4.23 -1.44
C ILE A 88 -15.35 2.84 -1.09
N HIS A 89 -16.67 2.65 -1.16
CA HIS A 89 -17.28 1.35 -0.89
C HIS A 89 -17.00 0.36 -2.02
N ILE A 90 -16.80 -0.92 -1.68
CA ILE A 90 -16.46 -1.95 -2.66
C ILE A 90 -17.49 -2.08 -3.80
N SER A 91 -18.77 -1.83 -3.54
CA SER A 91 -19.83 -1.90 -4.56
C SER A 91 -19.67 -0.87 -5.67
N GLU A 92 -18.98 0.24 -5.42
CA GLU A 92 -18.72 1.28 -6.43
C GLU A 92 -17.51 0.94 -7.32
N LEU A 93 -16.66 0.02 -6.86
CA LEU A 93 -15.42 -0.37 -7.54
C LEU A 93 -15.56 -1.66 -8.37
N THR A 94 -16.71 -2.33 -8.36
CA THR A 94 -16.89 -3.63 -9.05
C THR A 94 -16.76 -3.54 -10.57
N ASN A 95 -17.01 -2.36 -11.14
CA ASN A 95 -16.94 -2.13 -12.59
C ASN A 95 -15.58 -1.58 -13.05
N LYS A 96 -14.59 -1.48 -12.15
CA LYS A 96 -13.26 -0.92 -12.41
C LYS A 96 -12.24 -2.00 -12.69
N LEU A 97 -11.25 -1.65 -13.51
CA LEU A 97 -10.13 -2.53 -13.82
C LEU A 97 -9.21 -2.70 -12.60
N PRO A 98 -8.51 -3.85 -12.46
CA PRO A 98 -7.58 -4.05 -11.34
C PRO A 98 -6.43 -3.02 -11.33
N GLU A 99 -6.04 -2.49 -12.49
CA GLU A 99 -5.04 -1.42 -12.60
C GLU A 99 -5.56 -0.08 -12.06
N GLU A 100 -6.84 0.23 -12.28
CA GLU A 100 -7.48 1.43 -11.68
C GLU A 100 -7.52 1.31 -10.16
N ILE A 101 -7.86 0.12 -9.65
CA ILE A 101 -7.91 -0.16 -8.21
C ILE A 101 -6.50 -0.11 -7.60
N PHE A 102 -5.49 -0.65 -8.28
CA PHE A 102 -4.10 -0.56 -7.84
C PHE A 102 -3.63 0.89 -7.74
N TYR A 103 -3.96 1.70 -8.76
CA TYR A 103 -3.65 3.13 -8.75
C TYR A 103 -4.33 3.84 -7.57
N LEU A 104 -5.61 3.55 -7.31
CA LEU A 104 -6.36 4.06 -6.16
C LEU A 104 -5.70 3.69 -4.83
N LEU A 105 -5.25 2.44 -4.66
CA LEU A 105 -4.57 2.01 -3.44
C LEU A 105 -3.28 2.79 -3.19
N CYS A 106 -2.52 3.04 -4.26
CA CYS A 106 -1.27 3.77 -4.21
C CYS A 106 -1.48 5.26 -3.92
N THR A 107 -2.31 5.94 -4.70
CA THR A 107 -2.43 7.41 -4.69
C THR A 107 -3.59 7.92 -3.83
N GLY A 108 -4.59 7.09 -3.53
CA GLY A 108 -5.82 7.51 -2.86
C GLY A 108 -6.86 8.16 -3.76
N GLU A 109 -6.61 8.27 -5.07
CA GLU A 109 -7.53 8.85 -6.06
C GLU A 109 -7.69 7.92 -7.27
N LEU A 110 -8.82 8.05 -7.98
CA LEU A 110 -9.03 7.30 -9.22
C LEU A 110 -8.20 7.90 -10.36
N PRO A 111 -7.57 7.07 -11.21
CA PRO A 111 -6.76 7.55 -12.32
C PRO A 111 -7.60 8.08 -13.49
N ASP A 112 -6.97 8.94 -14.30
CA ASP A 112 -7.46 9.29 -15.63
C ASP A 112 -7.16 8.18 -16.66
N ALA A 113 -7.87 8.19 -17.79
CA ALA A 113 -7.71 7.18 -18.85
C ALA A 113 -6.26 7.09 -19.39
N GLU A 114 -5.56 8.22 -19.49
CA GLU A 114 -4.15 8.24 -19.88
C GLU A 114 -3.25 7.55 -18.85
N ALA A 115 -3.48 7.82 -17.55
CA ALA A 115 -2.71 7.21 -16.47
C ALA A 115 -2.89 5.69 -16.43
N VAL A 116 -4.10 5.19 -16.72
CA VAL A 116 -4.39 3.75 -16.82
C VAL A 116 -3.64 3.13 -18.01
N GLU A 117 -3.71 3.75 -19.19
CA GLU A 117 -3.03 3.21 -20.38
C GLU A 117 -1.51 3.14 -20.18
N GLN A 118 -0.92 4.17 -19.58
CA GLN A 118 0.50 4.19 -19.25
C GLN A 118 0.87 3.10 -18.24
N LEU A 119 0.07 2.93 -17.19
CA LEU A 119 0.27 1.89 -16.19
C LEU A 119 0.19 0.49 -16.81
N GLN A 120 -0.77 0.25 -17.70
CA GLN A 120 -0.91 -1.02 -18.41
C GLN A 120 0.29 -1.32 -19.31
N LYS A 121 0.79 -0.33 -20.07
CA LYS A 121 2.01 -0.48 -20.87
C LYS A 121 3.22 -0.82 -20.01
N GLU A 122 3.36 -0.13 -18.88
CA GLU A 122 4.46 -0.37 -17.94
C GLU A 122 4.39 -1.77 -17.32
N LEU A 123 3.21 -2.22 -16.89
CA LEU A 123 3.00 -3.57 -16.35
C LEU A 123 3.29 -4.64 -17.40
N TYR A 124 2.89 -4.42 -18.66
CA TYR A 124 3.17 -5.34 -19.75
C TYR A 124 4.68 -5.46 -20.04
N LEU A 125 5.40 -4.34 -20.06
CA LEU A 125 6.86 -4.32 -20.23
C LEU A 125 7.58 -5.08 -19.09
N ARG A 126 7.04 -5.01 -17.87
CA ARG A 126 7.58 -5.68 -16.68
C ARG A 126 7.11 -7.12 -16.50
N ALA A 127 6.23 -7.63 -17.36
CA ALA A 127 5.69 -8.99 -17.27
C ALA A 127 6.68 -10.08 -17.72
N VAL A 128 7.86 -9.71 -18.24
CA VAL A 128 8.89 -10.66 -18.67
C VAL A 128 9.53 -11.33 -17.44
N VAL A 129 9.28 -12.63 -17.29
CA VAL A 129 9.82 -13.45 -16.20
C VAL A 129 11.08 -14.20 -16.67
N PRO A 130 12.21 -14.13 -15.93
CA PRO A 130 13.42 -14.88 -16.28
C PRO A 130 13.25 -16.41 -16.24
N ASP A 131 13.90 -17.13 -17.16
CA ASP A 131 13.77 -18.59 -17.31
C ASP A 131 14.07 -19.41 -16.05
N TYR A 132 14.98 -18.93 -15.20
CA TYR A 132 15.34 -19.66 -13.98
C TYR A 132 14.15 -19.75 -13.00
N VAL A 133 13.23 -18.78 -13.01
CA VAL A 133 12.03 -18.79 -12.16
C VAL A 133 11.13 -19.96 -12.55
N TRP A 134 10.92 -20.16 -13.86
CA TRP A 134 10.15 -21.29 -14.38
C TRP A 134 10.80 -22.64 -14.03
N ARG A 135 12.14 -22.74 -14.16
CA ARG A 135 12.86 -23.96 -13.76
C ARG A 135 12.65 -24.33 -12.29
N VAL A 136 12.61 -23.34 -11.38
CA VAL A 136 12.34 -23.58 -9.96
C VAL A 136 10.90 -24.05 -9.77
N ILE A 137 9.91 -23.39 -10.39
CA ILE A 137 8.50 -23.77 -10.28
C ILE A 137 8.29 -25.21 -10.76
N TYR A 138 8.90 -25.61 -11.88
CA TYR A 138 8.82 -26.97 -12.40
C TYR A 138 9.62 -28.01 -11.61
N SER A 139 10.49 -27.58 -10.69
CA SER A 139 11.24 -28.47 -9.80
C SER A 139 10.50 -28.79 -8.49
N LEU A 140 9.37 -28.13 -8.22
CA LEU A 140 8.55 -28.44 -7.05
C LEU A 140 7.88 -29.82 -7.21
N PRO A 141 7.90 -30.67 -6.17
CA PRO A 141 7.34 -32.02 -6.20
C PRO A 141 5.81 -32.04 -6.26
#